data_AF-A0A7R9QMJ8-F1
#
_entry.id   AF-A0A7R9QMJ8-F1
#
_cell.length_a   1.000
_cell.length_b   1.000
_cell.length_c   1.000
_cell.angle_alpha   90.00
_cell.angle_beta   90.00
_cell.angle_gamma   90.00
#
_symmetry.space_group_name_H-M   'P 1'
#
loop_
_entity.id
_entity.type
_entity.pdbx_description
1 polymer ?
#
loop_
_entity_poly.entity_id
_entity_poly.type
_entity_poly.pdbx_seq_one_letter_code
_entity_poly.pdbx_strand_id
1 'polypeptide(L)'
;MTAAHKTLPFGTNVKVDCNGKSVVVRINDRGPFVAGRILDVSQGAAQHLVTLLCLVSGESGICSWYGVGLDGQYTASGEKYYGNLMTAAHKTLPFGTHVKATCNGKSVTVKINDRGPFVAGRILDLSVAAGAAVGIKDSGLCQCTVVTV
;
A
#
# COMPACT_ATOMS: atom_id res chain seq x y z
N MET A 1 -21.27 15.35 11.10
CA MET A 1 -21.20 13.93 10.68
C MET A 1 -21.71 13.06 11.82
N THR A 2 -21.72 11.73 11.69
CA THR A 2 -22.35 10.83 12.68
C THR A 2 -21.38 9.74 13.15
N ALA A 3 -21.69 9.10 14.28
CA ALA A 3 -20.93 7.99 14.80
C ALA A 3 -21.80 7.06 15.67
N ALA A 4 -21.30 5.86 15.89
CA ALA A 4 -21.87 4.89 16.81
C ALA A 4 -21.06 4.82 18.12
N HIS A 5 -21.77 4.74 19.24
CA HIS A 5 -21.15 4.57 20.56
C HIS A 5 -22.01 3.73 21.50
N LYS A 6 -21.35 2.87 22.29
CA LYS A 6 -22.02 1.90 23.17
C LYS A 6 -22.91 2.57 24.22
N THR A 7 -22.41 3.59 24.90
CA THR A 7 -23.03 4.14 26.12
C THR A 7 -23.36 5.63 26.05
N LEU A 8 -22.95 6.35 25.01
CA LEU A 8 -23.20 7.78 24.94
C LEU A 8 -24.68 7.98 24.59
N PRO A 9 -25.34 9.03 25.15
CA PRO A 9 -26.70 9.37 24.78
C PRO A 9 -26.80 9.68 23.28
N PHE A 10 -27.89 9.28 22.65
CA PHE A 10 -28.16 9.71 21.29
C PHE A 10 -28.29 11.23 21.22
N GLY A 11 -27.73 11.80 20.15
CA GLY A 11 -27.64 13.24 19.95
C GLY A 11 -26.46 13.92 20.62
N THR A 12 -25.65 13.19 21.40
CA THR A 12 -24.37 13.70 21.92
C THR A 12 -23.45 14.08 20.76
N ASN A 13 -22.83 15.26 20.86
CA ASN A 13 -21.77 15.67 19.95
C ASN A 13 -20.40 15.31 20.56
N VAL A 14 -19.59 14.58 19.81
CA VAL A 14 -18.25 14.15 20.20
C VAL A 14 -17.25 14.77 19.23
N LYS A 15 -16.24 15.45 19.76
CA LYS A 15 -15.09 15.86 18.97
C LYS A 15 -14.12 14.68 18.90
N VAL A 16 -13.75 14.31 17.68
CA VAL A 16 -12.77 13.27 17.40
C VAL A 16 -11.53 13.96 16.83
N ASP A 17 -10.37 13.67 17.39
CA ASP A 17 -9.08 14.21 16.98
C ASP A 17 -8.19 13.06 16.47
N CYS A 18 -7.68 13.18 15.25
CA CYS A 18 -6.80 12.17 14.64
C CYS A 18 -5.78 12.87 13.73
N ASN A 19 -4.49 12.62 13.94
CA ASN A 19 -3.38 13.13 13.09
C ASN A 19 -3.47 14.64 12.78
N GLY A 20 -3.78 15.46 13.79
CA GLY A 20 -3.88 16.91 13.65
C GLY A 20 -5.16 17.41 12.97
N LYS A 21 -6.14 16.53 12.72
CA LYS A 21 -7.46 16.86 12.18
C LYS A 21 -8.54 16.58 13.21
N SER A 22 -9.53 17.45 13.23
CA SER A 22 -10.66 17.37 14.16
C SER A 22 -11.97 17.28 13.40
N VAL A 23 -12.89 16.45 13.89
CA VAL A 23 -14.27 16.44 13.40
C VAL A 23 -15.25 16.29 14.55
N VAL A 24 -16.40 16.94 14.44
CA VAL A 24 -17.50 16.73 15.38
C VAL A 24 -18.49 15.74 14.76
N VAL A 25 -18.72 14.65 15.47
CA VAL A 25 -19.70 13.61 15.13
C VAL A 25 -20.84 13.60 16.13
N ARG A 26 -22.07 13.40 15.64
CA ARG A 26 -23.27 13.21 16.45
C ARG A 26 -23.54 11.71 16.64
N ILE A 27 -23.74 11.27 17.87
CA ILE A 27 -24.08 9.87 18.15
C ILE A 27 -25.52 9.59 17.73
N ASN A 28 -25.71 8.70 16.75
CA ASN A 28 -27.04 8.32 16.27
C ASN A 28 -27.21 6.81 16.02
N ASP A 29 -26.19 6.01 16.33
CA ASP A 29 -26.17 4.56 16.12
C ASP A 29 -25.49 3.87 17.33
N ARG A 30 -25.78 2.59 17.54
CA ARG A 30 -25.08 1.72 18.49
C ARG A 30 -24.00 0.87 17.83
N GLY A 31 -24.05 0.72 16.50
CA GLY A 31 -23.02 0.07 15.68
C GLY A 31 -22.84 -1.43 15.98
N PRO A 32 -22.04 -2.14 15.16
CA PRO A 32 -21.58 -3.49 15.49
C PRO A 32 -20.44 -3.44 16.52
N PHE A 33 -20.54 -4.23 17.58
CA PHE A 33 -19.56 -4.19 18.67
C PHE A 33 -18.30 -4.98 18.33
N VAL A 34 -17.14 -4.30 18.31
CA VAL A 34 -15.82 -4.93 18.27
C VAL A 34 -15.05 -4.52 19.52
N ALA A 35 -14.62 -5.51 20.31
CA ALA A 35 -13.82 -5.25 21.52
C ALA A 35 -12.56 -4.46 21.17
N GLY A 36 -12.28 -3.38 21.91
CA GLY A 36 -11.16 -2.47 21.67
C GLY A 36 -11.48 -1.26 20.79
N ARG A 37 -12.67 -1.17 20.17
CA ARG A 37 -13.12 0.04 19.48
C ARG A 37 -13.89 0.97 20.43
N ILE A 38 -13.47 2.23 20.50
CA ILE A 38 -14.08 3.24 21.38
C ILE A 38 -15.23 3.97 20.67
N LEU A 39 -15.09 4.25 19.37
CA LEU A 39 -16.06 5.02 18.59
C LEU A 39 -15.99 4.60 17.11
N ASP A 40 -17.12 4.21 16.54
CA ASP A 40 -17.22 3.91 15.10
C ASP A 40 -17.80 5.13 14.37
N VAL A 41 -16.94 5.90 13.72
CA VAL A 41 -17.35 7.11 12.98
C VAL A 41 -17.92 6.74 11.60
N SER A 42 -18.86 7.54 11.09
CA SER A 42 -19.41 7.33 9.73
C SER A 42 -18.35 7.53 8.65
N GLN A 43 -18.58 6.98 7.44
CA GLN A 43 -17.64 7.09 6.31
C GLN A 43 -17.26 8.56 6.01
N GLY A 44 -18.22 9.48 6.07
CA GLY A 44 -17.95 10.91 5.87
C GLY A 44 -17.08 11.52 6.99
N ALA A 45 -17.26 11.08 8.24
CA ALA A 45 -16.39 11.47 9.35
C ALA A 45 -14.98 10.87 9.22
N ALA A 46 -14.88 9.61 8.80
CA ALA A 46 -13.61 8.99 8.49
C ALA A 46 -12.88 9.76 7.38
N GLN A 47 -13.54 10.10 6.27
CA GLN A 47 -12.94 10.91 5.19
C GLN A 47 -12.53 12.33 5.61
N HIS A 48 -13.18 12.91 6.62
CA HIS A 48 -12.81 14.22 7.14
C HIS A 48 -11.61 14.17 8.10
N LEU A 49 -11.62 13.23 9.05
CA LEU A 49 -10.52 12.99 9.99
C LEU A 49 -9.29 12.46 9.29
N VAL A 50 -9.54 11.53 8.38
CA VAL A 50 -8.62 10.98 7.42
C VAL A 50 -8.87 11.76 6.13
N THR A 51 -8.50 13.06 6.11
CA THR A 51 -7.93 13.62 4.87
C THR A 51 -6.44 13.27 4.82
N LEU A 52 -6.13 12.03 5.17
CA LEU A 52 -5.29 11.24 4.30
C LEU A 52 -6.27 10.73 3.26
N LEU A 53 -5.99 10.88 1.98
CA LEU A 53 -6.70 10.17 0.92
C LEU A 53 -7.09 8.75 1.40
N CYS A 54 -8.10 8.14 0.77
CA CYS A 54 -7.96 6.72 0.49
C CYS A 54 -6.64 6.60 -0.31
N LEU A 55 -5.51 6.58 0.42
CA LEU A 55 -4.19 6.64 -0.13
C LEU A 55 -4.02 5.23 -0.63
N VAL A 56 -4.31 5.05 -1.92
CA VAL A 56 -3.27 4.64 -2.84
C VAL A 56 -1.93 5.05 -2.21
N SER A 57 -1.35 4.14 -1.41
CA SER A 57 -0.06 4.35 -0.77
C SER A 57 0.93 4.25 -1.91
N GLY A 58 1.16 5.42 -2.49
CA GLY A 58 1.94 5.65 -3.68
C GLY A 58 3.34 6.05 -3.27
N GLU A 59 4.34 5.33 -3.73
CA GLU A 59 5.74 5.73 -3.63
C GLU A 59 6.27 6.05 -5.02
N SER A 60 7.13 7.06 -5.12
CA SER A 60 7.82 7.43 -6.36
C SER A 60 9.32 7.35 -6.15
N GLY A 61 10.04 6.84 -7.14
CA GLY A 61 11.48 6.67 -7.05
C GLY A 61 12.03 5.83 -8.19
N ILE A 62 13.22 5.25 -7.99
CA ILE A 62 13.85 4.44 -9.03
C ILE A 62 13.39 3.00 -8.90
N CYS A 63 12.87 2.44 -9.98
CA CYS A 63 12.66 1.01 -10.14
C CYS A 63 13.83 0.40 -10.92
N SER A 64 14.23 -0.81 -10.54
CA SER A 64 15.15 -1.65 -11.31
C SER A 64 14.55 -3.03 -11.56
N TRP A 65 15.31 -3.93 -12.18
CA TRP A 65 14.90 -5.33 -12.31
C TRP A 65 16.06 -6.27 -11.97
N TYR A 66 15.71 -7.47 -11.50
CA TYR A 66 16.66 -8.52 -11.17
C TYR A 66 17.39 -9.05 -12.39
N GLY A 67 18.73 -9.04 -12.37
CA GLY A 67 19.54 -9.68 -13.41
C GLY A 67 19.23 -11.18 -13.59
N VAL A 68 19.65 -11.72 -14.74
CA VAL A 68 19.47 -13.15 -15.07
C VAL A 68 20.23 -14.06 -14.11
N GLY A 69 19.77 -15.31 -13.94
CA GLY A 69 20.48 -16.35 -13.18
C GLY A 69 20.07 -16.52 -11.71
N LEU A 70 19.00 -15.88 -11.27
CA LEU A 70 18.45 -16.03 -9.91
C LEU A 70 17.35 -17.09 -9.80
N ASP A 71 16.96 -17.72 -10.92
CA ASP A 71 15.87 -18.70 -10.95
C ASP A 71 16.13 -19.86 -9.98
N GLY A 72 15.11 -20.18 -9.18
CA GLY A 72 15.15 -21.25 -8.19
C GLY A 72 15.78 -20.87 -6.85
N GLN A 73 16.36 -19.67 -6.69
CA GLN A 73 16.82 -19.17 -5.39
C GLN A 73 15.67 -18.76 -4.50
N TYR A 74 15.85 -18.85 -3.17
CA TYR A 74 14.85 -18.42 -2.20
C TYR A 74 14.85 -16.91 -2.04
N THR A 75 13.66 -16.31 -2.06
CA THR A 75 13.43 -14.91 -1.69
C THR A 75 13.25 -14.77 -0.18
N ALA A 76 13.21 -13.55 0.32
CA ALA A 76 12.96 -13.26 1.73
C ALA A 76 11.57 -13.68 2.22
N SER A 77 10.60 -13.94 1.33
CA SER A 77 9.31 -14.55 1.72
C SER A 77 9.39 -16.06 1.93
N GLY A 78 10.50 -16.70 1.53
CA GLY A 78 10.64 -18.15 1.48
C GLY A 78 10.12 -18.80 0.19
N GLU A 79 9.59 -18.02 -0.76
CA GLU A 79 9.24 -18.51 -2.09
C GLU A 79 10.49 -18.63 -2.98
N LYS A 80 10.44 -19.48 -4.01
CA LYS A 80 11.48 -19.49 -5.03
C LYS A 80 11.25 -18.36 -6.03
N TYR A 81 12.30 -17.63 -6.34
CA TYR A 81 12.32 -16.65 -7.42
C TYR A 81 12.26 -17.37 -8.78
N TYR A 82 11.44 -16.83 -9.67
CA TYR A 82 11.44 -17.17 -11.09
C TYR A 82 11.22 -15.91 -11.91
N GLY A 83 12.13 -15.62 -12.84
CA GLY A 83 12.13 -14.38 -13.61
C GLY A 83 10.93 -14.21 -14.52
N ASN A 84 10.22 -15.30 -14.86
CA ASN A 84 9.00 -15.29 -15.65
C ASN A 84 7.72 -14.91 -14.84
N LEU A 85 7.79 -14.83 -13.51
CA LEU A 85 6.66 -14.49 -12.66
C LEU A 85 6.54 -12.97 -12.44
N MET A 86 5.33 -12.47 -12.22
CA MET A 86 5.07 -11.05 -11.92
C MET A 86 5.27 -10.75 -10.43
N THR A 87 6.54 -10.65 -10.03
CA THR A 87 6.95 -10.45 -8.63
C THR A 87 7.94 -9.30 -8.49
N ALA A 88 8.12 -8.81 -7.26
CA ALA A 88 9.06 -7.74 -6.96
C ALA A 88 9.58 -7.77 -5.51
N ALA A 89 10.74 -7.14 -5.30
CA ALA A 89 11.28 -6.80 -3.99
C ALA A 89 10.85 -5.40 -3.55
N HIS A 90 10.48 -5.29 -2.28
CA HIS A 90 10.23 -4.00 -1.63
C HIS A 90 10.74 -4.02 -0.18
N LYS A 91 11.20 -2.86 0.32
CA LYS A 91 11.88 -2.72 1.62
C LYS A 91 10.98 -3.08 2.80
N THR A 92 9.74 -2.56 2.80
CA THR A 92 8.85 -2.57 3.98
C THR A 92 7.47 -3.16 3.75
N LEU A 93 6.91 -3.06 2.54
CA LEU A 93 5.62 -3.66 2.20
C LEU A 93 5.52 -5.14 2.63
N PRO A 94 4.39 -5.57 3.21
CA PRO A 94 4.17 -6.96 3.56
C PRO A 94 4.35 -7.90 2.36
N PHE A 95 4.82 -9.12 2.62
CA PHE A 95 4.84 -10.13 1.56
C PHE A 95 3.40 -10.50 1.17
N GLY A 96 3.18 -10.76 -0.11
CA GLY A 96 1.86 -11.01 -0.69
C GLY A 96 1.09 -9.75 -1.09
N THR A 97 1.55 -8.55 -0.70
CA THR A 97 0.98 -7.29 -1.16
C THR A 97 1.10 -7.18 -2.68
N HIS A 98 0.03 -6.76 -3.34
CA HIS A 98 0.06 -6.45 -4.77
C HIS A 98 0.29 -4.96 -4.97
N VAL A 99 1.16 -4.62 -5.91
CA VAL A 99 1.42 -3.23 -6.28
C VAL A 99 1.35 -3.07 -7.79
N LYS A 100 0.82 -1.94 -8.23
CA LYS A 100 0.92 -1.47 -9.61
C LYS A 100 2.13 -0.56 -9.73
N ALA A 101 3.14 -1.01 -10.47
CA ALA A 101 4.32 -0.23 -10.81
C ALA A 101 4.12 0.39 -12.20
N THR A 102 4.42 1.68 -12.35
CA THR A 102 4.31 2.42 -13.62
C THR A 102 5.65 3.04 -13.97
N CYS A 103 6.19 2.70 -15.15
CA CYS A 103 7.38 3.31 -15.74
C CYS A 103 7.09 3.76 -17.17
N ASN A 104 7.52 4.96 -17.55
CA ASN A 104 7.46 5.45 -18.93
C ASN A 104 6.07 5.28 -19.60
N GLY A 105 5.00 5.51 -18.84
CA GLY A 105 3.61 5.38 -19.31
C GLY A 105 3.08 3.94 -19.41
N LYS A 106 3.89 2.92 -19.08
CA LYS A 106 3.49 1.52 -19.00
C LYS A 106 3.36 1.08 -17.55
N SER A 107 2.44 0.18 -17.26
CA SER A 107 2.22 -0.32 -15.89
C SER A 107 2.09 -1.83 -15.82
N VAL A 108 2.53 -2.41 -14.71
CA VAL A 108 2.40 -3.84 -14.39
C VAL A 108 1.97 -4.00 -12.93
N THR A 109 1.12 -5.00 -12.66
CA THR A 109 0.81 -5.41 -11.29
C THR A 109 1.72 -6.57 -10.90
N VAL A 110 2.36 -6.47 -9.74
CA VAL A 110 3.30 -7.48 -9.22
C VAL A 110 2.98 -7.81 -7.77
N LYS A 111 3.29 -9.04 -7.36
CA LYS A 111 3.24 -9.47 -5.96
C LYS A 111 4.59 -9.21 -5.28
N ILE A 112 4.58 -8.58 -4.11
CA ILE A 112 5.77 -8.43 -3.28
C ILE A 112 6.11 -9.78 -2.64
N ASN A 113 7.27 -10.34 -2.96
CA ASN A 113 7.73 -11.61 -2.38
C ASN A 113 9.20 -11.58 -1.95
N ASP A 114 9.86 -10.42 -2.02
CA ASP A 114 11.26 -10.30 -1.62
C ASP A 114 11.56 -8.95 -0.94
N ARG A 115 12.76 -8.83 -0.37
CA ARG A 115 13.25 -7.65 0.34
C ARG A 115 14.38 -6.97 -0.42
N GLY A 116 14.41 -5.65 -0.30
CA GLY A 116 15.27 -4.76 -1.08
C GLY A 116 14.41 -3.77 -1.87
N PRO A 117 14.96 -3.03 -2.82
CA PRO A 117 16.39 -2.85 -3.08
C PRO A 117 17.13 -2.25 -1.89
N PHE A 118 18.36 -2.72 -1.61
CA PHE A 118 19.24 -2.10 -0.59
C PHE A 118 20.13 -0.99 -1.16
N VAL A 119 19.96 -0.67 -2.45
CA VAL A 119 20.61 0.45 -3.10
C VAL A 119 19.83 1.74 -2.78
N ALA A 120 20.56 2.77 -2.33
CA ALA A 120 19.97 4.08 -2.05
C ALA A 120 19.27 4.66 -3.30
N GLY A 121 18.11 5.28 -3.10
CA GLY A 121 17.30 5.89 -4.17
C GLY A 121 16.43 4.92 -4.97
N ARG A 122 16.61 3.60 -4.83
CA ARG A 122 15.69 2.60 -5.42
C ARG A 122 14.58 2.22 -4.46
N ILE A 123 13.39 2.02 -5.01
CA ILE A 123 12.16 1.74 -4.25
C ILE A 123 11.58 0.37 -4.56
N LEU A 124 11.85 -0.19 -5.74
CA LEU A 124 11.29 -1.47 -6.18
C LEU A 124 12.24 -2.18 -7.15
N ASP A 125 12.46 -3.47 -6.95
CA ASP A 125 13.18 -4.33 -7.89
C ASP A 125 12.20 -5.34 -8.50
N LEU A 126 11.94 -5.21 -9.79
CA LEU A 126 11.01 -6.02 -10.56
C LEU A 126 11.66 -7.35 -11.00
N SER A 127 10.85 -8.39 -11.18
CA SER A 127 11.28 -9.58 -11.92
C SER A 127 11.63 -9.26 -13.38
N VAL A 128 12.31 -10.19 -14.07
CA VAL A 128 12.64 -10.04 -15.50
C VAL A 128 11.39 -9.79 -16.35
N ALA A 129 10.32 -10.56 -16.13
CA ALA A 129 9.06 -10.43 -16.85
C ALA A 129 8.36 -9.09 -16.55
N ALA A 130 8.35 -8.66 -15.29
CA ALA A 130 7.75 -7.39 -14.91
C ALA A 130 8.54 -6.18 -15.46
N GLY A 131 9.86 -6.23 -15.41
CA GLY A 131 10.75 -5.22 -16.01
C GLY A 131 10.58 -5.13 -17.53
N ALA A 132 10.42 -6.27 -18.22
CA ALA A 132 10.09 -6.29 -19.64
C ALA A 132 8.71 -5.69 -19.93
N ALA A 133 7.69 -5.98 -19.12
CA ALA A 133 6.33 -5.46 -19.27
C ALA A 133 6.27 -3.92 -19.18
N VAL A 134 7.07 -3.31 -18.30
CA VAL A 134 7.17 -1.85 -18.18
C VAL A 134 8.26 -1.23 -19.08
N GLY A 135 8.98 -2.04 -19.85
CA GLY A 135 9.92 -1.58 -20.86
C GLY A 135 11.28 -1.12 -20.34
N ILE A 136 11.77 -1.69 -19.23
CA ILE A 136 13.11 -1.38 -18.68
C ILE A 136 14.13 -2.50 -18.81
N LYS A 137 13.82 -3.54 -19.60
CA LYS A 137 14.74 -4.67 -19.81
C LYS A 137 16.11 -4.19 -20.31
N ASP A 138 16.12 -3.26 -21.26
CA ASP A 138 17.37 -2.75 -21.85
C ASP A 138 17.97 -1.56 -21.08
N SER A 139 17.13 -0.68 -20.51
CA SER A 139 17.60 0.50 -19.76
C SER A 139 18.09 0.18 -18.34
N GLY A 140 17.67 -0.96 -17.78
CA GLY A 140 18.00 -1.39 -16.42
C GLY A 140 17.21 -0.66 -15.32
N LEU A 141 16.95 0.63 -15.51
CA LEU A 141 16.33 1.52 -14.54
C LEU A 141 15.21 2.37 -15.16
N CYS A 142 14.23 2.76 -14.35
CA CYS A 142 13.26 3.83 -14.65
C CYS A 142 12.94 4.66 -13.42
N GLN A 143 12.52 5.91 -13.63
CA GLN A 143 11.66 6.59 -12.68
C GLN A 143 10.28 5.92 -12.71
N CYS A 144 9.76 5.61 -11.53
CA CYS A 144 8.54 4.86 -11.39
C CYS A 144 7.65 5.37 -10.28
N THR A 145 6.36 5.10 -10.43
CA THR A 145 5.37 5.24 -9.36
C THR A 145 4.83 3.85 -9.01
N VAL A 146 4.71 3.57 -7.72
CA VAL A 146 4.30 2.28 -7.18
C VAL A 146 3.10 2.51 -6.28
N VAL A 147 1.99 1.86 -6.57
CA VAL A 147 0.74 2.01 -5.84
C VAL A 147 0.28 0.65 -5.33
N THR A 148 -0.04 0.54 -4.04
CA THR A 148 -0.68 -0.67 -3.51
C THR A 148 -2.08 -0.85 -4.11
N VAL A 149 -2.40 -2.06 -4.57
CA VAL A 149 -3.70 -2.43 -5.22
C VAL A 149 -4.38 -3.59 -4.52
#